data_AF-A0A436E8L8-F1
#
_entry.id   AF-A0A436E8L8-F1
#
_cell.length_a   1.000
_cell.length_b   1.000
_cell.length_c   1.000
_cell.angle_alpha   90.00
_cell.angle_beta   90.00
_cell.angle_gamma   90.00
#
_symmetry.space_group_name_H-M   'P 1'
#
loop_
_entity.id
_entity.type
_entity.pdbx_description
1 polymer ?
#
loop_
_entity_poly.entity_id
_entity_poly.type
_entity_poly.pdbx_seq_one_letter_code
_entity_poly.pdbx_strand_id
1 'polypeptide(L)'
;GETGAFEAELHGKGVAIRKAAAIEAAEGTAGNRHLARVRIGGHWIECDLLAVSAGKVPAWQLPCQAGAKVGYDATTGSMTLSLPKAPVHLAGSVAGDSDLQDAIAGGHRAAVAARLGLGHAVAEDKIFTRPMATSPVHVLPIVADRKGRDFVDFDEDLQVKDLQNAVKEGYREIELVKRFSTVGMGPSQGRHSALATARIVAEPTNRAAAEV
;
A
#
# COMPACT_ATOMS: atom_id res chain seq x y z
N GLY A 1 14.13 -11.37 -10.23
CA GLY A 1 14.51 -10.06 -10.78
C GLY A 1 16.02 -10.00 -10.88
N GLU A 2 16.53 -9.33 -11.91
CA GLU A 2 17.95 -9.00 -12.05
C GLU A 2 18.43 -8.21 -10.83
N THR A 3 19.70 -8.39 -10.46
CA THR A 3 20.33 -7.69 -9.33
C THR A 3 20.48 -6.21 -9.68
N GLY A 4 19.68 -5.37 -9.03
CA GLY A 4 19.76 -3.92 -9.19
C GLY A 4 21.01 -3.32 -8.53
N ALA A 5 21.37 -2.08 -8.89
CA ALA A 5 22.55 -1.38 -8.36
C ALA A 5 22.57 -1.33 -6.81
N PHE A 6 21.41 -1.17 -6.18
CA PHE A 6 21.30 -1.16 -4.71
C PHE A 6 21.53 -2.54 -4.09
N GLU A 7 21.06 -3.61 -4.72
CA GLU A 7 21.31 -4.99 -4.27
C GLU A 7 22.81 -5.31 -4.33
N ALA A 8 23.48 -4.88 -5.40
CA ALA A 8 24.94 -5.03 -5.53
C ALA A 8 25.72 -4.27 -4.45
N GLU A 9 25.30 -3.04 -4.12
CA GLU A 9 25.91 -2.25 -3.04
C GLU A 9 25.78 -2.96 -1.68
N LEU A 10 24.59 -3.48 -1.36
CA LEU A 10 24.33 -4.21 -0.12
C LEU A 10 25.17 -5.50 -0.03
N HIS A 11 25.29 -6.25 -1.13
CA HIS A 11 26.19 -7.40 -1.20
C HIS A 11 27.66 -7.01 -0.98
N GLY A 12 28.12 -5.90 -1.56
CA GLY A 12 29.46 -5.36 -1.34
C GLY A 12 29.74 -4.98 0.12
N LYS A 13 28.69 -4.67 0.89
CA LYS A 13 28.75 -4.41 2.34
C LYS A 13 28.58 -5.68 3.21
N GLY A 14 28.46 -6.85 2.61
CA GLY A 14 28.28 -8.12 3.32
C GLY A 14 26.86 -8.33 3.88
N VAL A 15 25.87 -7.57 3.41
CA VAL A 15 24.47 -7.74 3.83
C VAL A 15 23.89 -8.99 3.19
N ALA A 16 23.28 -9.85 4.00
CA ALA A 16 22.59 -11.04 3.53
C ALA A 16 21.24 -10.67 2.92
N ILE A 17 21.03 -11.02 1.64
CA ILE A 17 19.79 -10.74 0.91
C ILE A 17 19.11 -12.06 0.56
N ARG A 18 17.86 -12.23 0.99
CA ARG A 18 17.02 -13.39 0.66
C ARG A 18 15.90 -12.95 -0.28
N LYS A 19 16.00 -13.33 -1.55
CA LYS A 19 14.97 -13.05 -2.57
C LYS A 19 13.87 -14.10 -2.54
N ALA A 20 12.67 -13.74 -3.00
CA ALA A 20 11.50 -14.62 -3.04
C ALA A 20 11.20 -15.29 -1.69
N ALA A 21 11.45 -14.57 -0.60
CA ALA A 21 11.25 -15.02 0.76
C ALA A 21 10.32 -14.03 1.49
N ALA A 22 9.51 -14.55 2.40
CA ALA A 22 8.63 -13.76 3.25
C ALA A 22 8.87 -14.13 4.72
N ILE A 23 8.48 -13.24 5.63
CA ILE A 23 8.40 -13.57 7.04
C ILE A 23 7.19 -14.47 7.25
N GLU A 24 7.43 -15.69 7.72
CA GLU A 24 6.37 -16.68 7.95
C GLU A 24 5.81 -16.63 9.37
N ALA A 25 6.64 -16.24 10.33
CA ALA A 25 6.30 -16.15 11.74
C ALA A 25 7.29 -15.25 12.48
N ALA A 26 6.84 -14.70 13.60
CA ALA A 26 7.68 -13.99 14.56
C ALA A 26 7.39 -14.51 15.96
N GLU A 27 8.42 -14.59 16.80
CA GLU A 27 8.29 -14.94 18.22
C GLU A 27 8.90 -13.84 19.08
N GLY A 28 8.20 -13.54 20.18
CA GLY A 28 8.67 -12.59 21.16
C GLY A 28 9.44 -13.25 22.30
N THR A 29 10.13 -12.43 23.09
CA THR A 29 10.72 -12.85 24.36
C THR A 29 9.64 -13.30 25.34
N ALA A 30 10.03 -13.87 26.50
CA ALA A 30 9.09 -14.14 27.58
C ALA A 30 8.20 -12.91 27.87
N GLY A 31 6.88 -13.10 27.81
CA GLY A 31 5.88 -12.03 27.97
C GLY A 31 5.61 -11.17 26.72
N ASN A 32 6.15 -11.53 25.54
CA ASN A 32 5.89 -10.88 24.24
C ASN A 32 6.15 -9.36 24.20
N ARG A 33 7.09 -8.85 25.00
CA ARG A 33 7.41 -7.41 25.04
C ARG A 33 8.39 -6.96 23.96
N HIS A 34 9.23 -7.87 23.48
CA HIS A 34 10.22 -7.60 22.44
C HIS A 34 10.22 -8.76 21.43
N LEU A 35 10.61 -8.47 20.19
CA LEU A 35 10.91 -9.50 19.21
C LEU A 35 12.14 -10.30 19.69
N ALA A 36 12.12 -11.61 19.47
CA ALA A 36 13.26 -12.48 19.73
C ALA A 36 13.79 -13.08 18.41
N ARG A 37 12.90 -13.46 17.50
CA ARG A 37 13.27 -14.10 16.24
C ARG A 37 12.17 -14.08 15.20
N VAL A 38 12.57 -14.23 13.94
CA VAL A 38 11.67 -14.37 12.78
C VAL A 38 11.98 -15.64 12.00
N ARG A 39 10.95 -16.23 11.37
CA ARG A 39 11.11 -17.42 10.51
C ARG A 39 11.04 -17.05 9.04
N ILE A 40 12.05 -17.47 8.28
CA ILE A 40 12.17 -17.23 6.84
C ILE A 40 12.64 -18.51 6.15
N GLY A 41 11.83 -19.05 5.23
CA GLY A 41 12.15 -20.29 4.53
C GLY A 41 12.27 -21.48 5.48
N GLY A 42 11.43 -21.54 6.52
CA GLY A 42 11.48 -22.57 7.56
C GLY A 42 12.61 -22.43 8.59
N HIS A 43 13.49 -21.44 8.47
CA HIS A 43 14.62 -21.23 9.40
C HIS A 43 14.41 -20.01 10.30
N TRP A 44 14.72 -20.16 11.59
CA TRP A 44 14.68 -19.05 12.55
C TRP A 44 15.95 -18.20 12.50
N ILE A 45 15.75 -16.89 12.59
CA ILE A 45 16.80 -15.87 12.67
C ILE A 45 16.53 -15.03 13.93
N GLU A 46 17.46 -15.05 14.87
CA GLU A 46 17.40 -14.24 16.08
C GLU A 46 17.54 -12.75 15.72
N CYS A 47 16.61 -11.93 16.22
CA CYS A 47 16.60 -10.48 16.03
C CYS A 47 15.66 -9.83 17.04
N ASP A 48 15.98 -8.59 17.43
CA ASP A 48 15.18 -7.76 18.33
C ASP A 48 14.37 -6.68 17.60
N LEU A 49 14.63 -6.49 16.30
CA LEU A 49 13.95 -5.53 15.44
C LEU A 49 13.65 -6.13 14.06
N LEU A 50 12.40 -5.91 13.60
CA LEU A 50 11.99 -6.17 12.23
C LEU A 50 11.50 -4.87 11.60
N ALA A 51 12.25 -4.36 10.62
CA ALA A 51 11.81 -3.24 9.79
C ALA A 51 11.01 -3.78 8.59
N VAL A 52 9.72 -3.44 8.52
CA VAL A 52 8.82 -3.93 7.48
C VAL A 52 8.58 -2.84 6.43
N SER A 53 8.79 -3.18 5.16
CA SER A 53 8.38 -2.37 4.02
C SER A 53 7.52 -3.24 3.08
N ALA A 54 6.20 -3.02 3.11
CA ALA A 54 5.22 -3.82 2.38
C ALA A 54 4.55 -3.05 1.22
N GLY A 55 5.20 -1.98 0.75
CA GLY A 55 4.68 -1.10 -0.30
C GLY A 55 4.37 0.30 0.20
N LYS A 56 3.78 1.10 -0.69
CA LYS A 56 3.40 2.49 -0.44
C LYS A 56 1.91 2.65 -0.72
N VAL A 57 1.24 3.46 0.08
CA VAL A 57 -0.15 3.85 -0.15
C VAL A 57 -0.20 5.39 -0.24
N PRO A 58 -0.72 5.97 -1.34
CA PRO A 58 -0.73 7.43 -1.53
C PRO A 58 -1.57 8.10 -0.45
N ALA A 59 -1.18 9.25 0.10
CA ALA A 59 -1.97 9.95 1.13
C ALA A 59 -3.34 10.42 0.58
N TRP A 60 -4.34 9.53 0.62
CA TRP A 60 -5.58 9.63 -0.14
C TRP A 60 -6.63 10.56 0.46
N GLN A 61 -6.49 10.92 1.73
CA GLN A 61 -7.55 11.56 2.51
C GLN A 61 -7.95 12.94 1.94
N LEU A 62 -6.99 13.85 1.73
CA LEU A 62 -7.26 15.17 1.13
C LEU A 62 -7.74 15.06 -0.32
N PRO A 63 -7.11 14.26 -1.20
CA PRO A 63 -7.65 14.00 -2.52
C PRO A 63 -9.11 13.53 -2.49
N CYS A 64 -9.47 12.59 -1.62
CA CYS A 64 -10.84 12.08 -1.50
C CYS A 64 -11.82 13.15 -1.02
N GLN A 65 -11.44 14.01 -0.09
CA GLN A 65 -12.24 15.18 0.30
C GLN A 65 -12.46 16.15 -0.87
N ALA A 66 -11.49 16.25 -1.79
CA ALA A 66 -11.61 17.01 -3.03
C ALA A 66 -12.35 16.27 -4.16
N GLY A 67 -12.90 15.08 -3.89
CA GLY A 67 -13.68 14.29 -4.85
C GLY A 67 -12.90 13.17 -5.56
N ALA A 68 -11.68 12.85 -5.13
CA ALA A 68 -10.92 11.74 -5.71
C ALA A 68 -11.56 10.40 -5.36
N LYS A 69 -11.48 9.46 -6.30
CA LYS A 69 -11.84 8.06 -6.09
C LYS A 69 -10.58 7.23 -5.93
N VAL A 70 -10.59 6.37 -4.92
CA VAL A 70 -9.58 5.34 -4.71
C VAL A 70 -9.85 4.19 -5.67
N GLY A 71 -8.80 3.65 -6.27
CA GLY A 71 -8.82 2.43 -7.07
C GLY A 71 -7.64 1.54 -6.74
N TYR A 72 -7.51 0.43 -7.46
CA TYR A 72 -6.43 -0.53 -7.30
C TYR A 72 -5.92 -1.00 -8.65
N ASP A 73 -4.60 -0.96 -8.84
CA ASP A 73 -3.93 -1.51 -10.01
C ASP A 73 -3.39 -2.90 -9.65
N ALA A 74 -4.00 -3.94 -10.22
CA ALA A 74 -3.62 -5.32 -9.98
C ALA A 74 -2.25 -5.69 -10.59
N THR A 75 -1.78 -4.97 -11.61
CA THR A 75 -0.47 -5.21 -12.24
C THR A 75 0.65 -4.72 -11.34
N THR A 76 0.46 -3.58 -10.68
CA THR A 76 1.46 -2.99 -9.78
C THR A 76 1.20 -3.26 -8.30
N GLY A 77 0.06 -3.87 -7.96
CA GLY A 77 -0.33 -4.15 -6.57
C GLY A 77 -0.62 -2.91 -5.74
N SER A 78 -0.88 -1.78 -6.38
CA SER A 78 -0.84 -0.47 -5.76
C SER A 78 -2.20 0.20 -5.74
N MET A 79 -2.46 0.95 -4.68
CA MET A 79 -3.65 1.80 -4.61
C MET A 79 -3.46 3.04 -5.47
N THR A 80 -4.44 3.34 -6.32
CA THR A 80 -4.41 4.47 -7.26
C THR A 80 -5.43 5.53 -6.88
N LEU A 81 -5.19 6.78 -7.24
CA LEU A 81 -6.15 7.88 -7.09
C LEU A 81 -6.55 8.41 -8.46
N SER A 82 -7.85 8.56 -8.68
CA SER A 82 -8.41 9.25 -9.84
C SER A 82 -9.18 10.48 -9.37
N LEU A 83 -8.82 11.65 -9.87
CA LEU A 83 -9.45 12.92 -9.50
C LEU A 83 -9.94 13.63 -10.78
N PRO A 84 -11.12 13.29 -11.30
CA PRO A 84 -11.66 13.93 -12.49
C PRO A 84 -12.21 15.32 -12.13
N LYS A 85 -11.69 16.37 -12.79
CA LYS A 85 -12.12 17.78 -12.65
C LYS A 85 -12.23 18.27 -11.20
N ALA A 86 -11.11 18.70 -10.64
CA ALA A 86 -11.05 19.27 -9.30
C ALA A 86 -10.32 20.62 -9.27
N PRO A 87 -10.61 21.48 -8.28
CA PRO A 87 -9.87 22.74 -8.07
C PRO A 87 -8.44 22.51 -7.55
N VAL A 88 -8.03 21.26 -7.36
CA VAL A 88 -6.70 20.88 -6.86
C VAL A 88 -6.03 19.91 -7.81
N HIS A 89 -4.70 19.97 -7.84
CA HIS A 89 -3.86 19.06 -8.63
C HIS A 89 -2.97 18.24 -7.71
N LEU A 90 -2.73 16.99 -8.07
CA LEU A 90 -1.88 16.06 -7.32
C LEU A 90 -0.49 16.00 -7.97
N ALA A 91 0.55 15.94 -7.14
CA ALA A 91 1.95 15.79 -7.58
C ALA A 91 2.75 14.98 -6.56
N GLY A 92 3.74 14.22 -7.03
CA GLY A 92 4.57 13.38 -6.17
C GLY A 92 3.92 12.03 -5.86
N SER A 93 4.32 11.41 -4.76
CA SER A 93 3.89 10.05 -4.41
C SER A 93 2.37 9.89 -4.24
N VAL A 94 1.65 10.97 -3.88
CA VAL A 94 0.18 10.96 -3.83
C VAL A 94 -0.45 10.81 -5.22
N ALA A 95 0.23 11.24 -6.29
CA ALA A 95 -0.18 11.05 -7.67
C ALA A 95 0.34 9.72 -8.28
N GLY A 96 1.11 8.95 -7.50
CA GLY A 96 1.77 7.72 -7.94
C GLY A 96 3.17 7.92 -8.53
N ASP A 97 3.77 9.10 -8.40
CA ASP A 97 5.16 9.32 -8.82
C ASP A 97 6.12 8.61 -7.85
N SER A 98 7.02 7.77 -8.37
CA SER A 98 7.70 6.75 -7.56
C SER A 98 9.11 7.14 -7.07
N ASP A 99 9.80 7.98 -7.86
CA ASP A 99 11.12 8.53 -7.56
C ASP A 99 11.12 10.07 -7.53
N LEU A 100 12.26 10.65 -7.20
CA LEU A 100 12.42 12.09 -7.06
C LEU A 100 12.23 12.85 -8.38
N GLN A 101 12.71 12.32 -9.50
CA GLN A 101 12.61 13.00 -10.80
C GLN A 101 11.18 12.96 -11.30
N ASP A 102 10.49 11.83 -11.13
CA ASP A 102 9.07 11.69 -11.42
C ASP A 102 8.24 12.69 -10.60
N ALA A 103 8.56 12.84 -9.31
CA ALA A 103 7.87 13.78 -8.42
C ALA A 103 8.09 15.24 -8.82
N ILE A 104 9.32 15.61 -9.22
CA ILE A 104 9.63 16.96 -9.74
C ILE A 104 8.85 17.21 -11.04
N ALA A 105 8.89 16.27 -11.98
CA ALA A 105 8.12 16.36 -13.22
C ALA A 105 6.61 16.43 -12.95
N GLY A 106 6.10 15.67 -11.98
CA GLY A 106 4.72 15.72 -11.50
C GLY A 106 4.34 17.08 -10.94
N GLY A 107 5.23 17.72 -10.17
CA GLY A 107 5.07 19.08 -9.69
C GLY A 107 4.92 20.09 -10.83
N HIS A 108 5.77 19.99 -11.86
CA HIS A 108 5.64 20.84 -13.04
C HIS A 108 4.33 20.62 -13.80
N ARG A 109 3.90 19.37 -14.00
CA ARG A 109 2.58 19.05 -14.61
C ARG A 109 1.44 19.69 -13.84
N ALA A 110 1.43 19.53 -12.52
CA ALA A 110 0.39 20.10 -11.65
C ALA A 110 0.37 21.63 -11.71
N ALA A 111 1.54 22.28 -11.73
CA ALA A 111 1.66 23.73 -11.84
C ALA A 111 1.14 24.26 -13.19
N VAL A 112 1.47 23.58 -14.30
CA VAL A 112 0.95 23.91 -15.63
C VAL A 112 -0.57 23.78 -15.69
N ALA A 113 -1.12 22.67 -15.18
CA ALA A 113 -2.55 22.45 -15.14
C ALA A 113 -3.29 23.50 -14.30
N ALA A 114 -2.75 23.86 -13.13
CA ALA A 114 -3.30 24.91 -12.28
C ALA A 114 -3.31 26.27 -13.00
N ARG A 115 -2.20 26.60 -13.67
CA ARG A 115 -2.05 27.86 -14.40
C ARG A 115 -3.04 27.99 -15.56
N LEU A 116 -3.24 26.90 -16.32
CA LEU A 116 -4.26 26.83 -17.37
C LEU A 116 -5.68 26.94 -16.80
N GLY A 117 -5.96 26.29 -15.67
CA GLY A 117 -7.24 26.38 -14.97
C GLY A 117 -7.59 27.80 -14.49
N LEU A 118 -6.57 28.62 -14.24
CA LEU A 118 -6.69 30.05 -13.91
C LEU A 118 -6.76 30.96 -15.15
N GLY A 119 -6.74 30.41 -16.37
CA GLY A 119 -6.80 31.18 -17.62
C GLY A 119 -5.49 31.84 -18.04
N HIS A 120 -4.35 31.42 -17.47
CA HIS A 120 -3.05 31.95 -17.86
C HIS A 120 -2.37 31.08 -18.93
N ALA A 121 -1.75 31.72 -19.92
CA ALA A 121 -0.99 31.03 -20.95
C ALA A 121 0.24 30.28 -20.38
N VAL A 122 0.55 29.12 -20.96
CA VAL A 122 1.71 28.29 -20.65
C VAL A 122 2.47 28.03 -21.94
N ALA A 123 3.81 28.10 -21.90
CA ALA A 123 4.66 27.80 -23.04
C ALA A 123 4.71 26.27 -23.32
N GLU A 124 4.70 25.88 -24.58
CA GLU A 124 4.60 24.47 -25.03
C GLU A 124 5.79 23.60 -24.61
N ASP A 125 6.96 24.19 -24.41
CA ASP A 125 8.19 23.54 -23.96
C ASP A 125 8.12 23.05 -22.49
N LYS A 126 7.04 23.35 -21.78
CA LYS A 126 6.81 22.96 -20.37
C LYS A 126 5.78 21.84 -20.20
N ILE A 127 5.45 21.12 -21.27
CA ILE A 127 4.56 19.95 -21.19
C ILE A 127 5.38 18.72 -20.80
N PHE A 128 5.34 18.37 -19.52
CA PHE A 128 5.97 17.16 -19.00
C PHE A 128 5.01 15.98 -19.16
N THR A 129 5.45 14.88 -19.77
CA THR A 129 4.67 13.63 -19.82
C THR A 129 4.92 12.78 -18.58
N ARG A 130 3.90 12.06 -18.11
CA ARG A 130 4.09 11.09 -17.03
C ARG A 130 4.73 9.82 -17.60
N PRO A 131 5.91 9.38 -17.11
CA PRO A 131 6.44 8.09 -17.49
C PRO A 131 5.50 6.97 -17.01
N MET A 132 5.39 5.89 -17.79
CA MET A 132 4.68 4.70 -17.35
C MET A 132 5.47 4.05 -16.22
N ALA A 133 4.82 3.80 -15.08
CA ALA A 133 5.42 3.04 -13.99
C ALA A 133 5.65 1.60 -14.48
N THR A 134 6.90 1.14 -14.42
CA THR A 134 7.31 -0.16 -14.96
C THR A 134 7.70 -1.18 -13.90
N SER A 135 7.63 -0.85 -12.62
CA SER A 135 8.09 -1.76 -11.57
C SER A 135 6.91 -2.53 -10.96
N PRO A 136 6.78 -3.84 -11.23
CA PRO A 136 5.83 -4.67 -10.48
C PRO A 136 6.30 -4.73 -9.03
N VAL A 137 5.48 -4.26 -8.10
CA VAL A 137 5.64 -4.62 -6.69
C VAL A 137 5.25 -6.09 -6.59
N HIS A 138 6.12 -6.90 -5.98
CA HIS A 138 5.75 -8.29 -5.70
C HIS A 138 4.65 -8.29 -4.64
N VAL A 139 3.42 -8.55 -5.07
CA VAL A 139 2.27 -8.65 -4.18
C VAL A 139 2.29 -10.02 -3.52
N LEU A 140 2.70 -10.06 -2.25
CA LEU A 140 2.59 -11.28 -1.46
C LEU A 140 1.10 -11.59 -1.19
N PRO A 141 0.67 -12.86 -1.30
CA PRO A 141 -0.68 -13.25 -0.93
C PRO A 141 -0.91 -13.00 0.56
N ILE A 142 -2.11 -12.58 0.91
CA ILE A 142 -2.52 -12.46 2.31
C ILE A 142 -3.06 -13.83 2.71
N VAL A 143 -2.35 -14.52 3.60
CA VAL A 143 -2.71 -15.87 4.04
C VAL A 143 -3.15 -15.80 5.49
N ALA A 144 -4.34 -16.34 5.78
CA ALA A 144 -4.86 -16.36 7.13
C ALA A 144 -4.06 -17.32 8.03
N ASP A 145 -3.68 -16.87 9.24
CA ASP A 145 -3.03 -17.73 10.24
C ASP A 145 -4.09 -18.48 11.06
N ARG A 146 -3.94 -19.81 11.15
CA ARG A 146 -4.91 -20.67 11.86
C ARG A 146 -5.03 -20.35 13.35
N LYS A 147 -3.97 -19.85 13.98
CA LYS A 147 -3.93 -19.46 15.40
C LYS A 147 -4.31 -18.00 15.60
N GLY A 148 -4.63 -17.26 14.53
CA GLY A 148 -4.63 -15.80 14.54
C GLY A 148 -3.22 -15.23 14.69
N ARG A 149 -3.11 -13.89 14.72
CA ARG A 149 -1.87 -13.06 14.75
C ARG A 149 -1.40 -12.52 13.39
N ASP A 150 -2.23 -12.70 12.39
CA ASP A 150 -2.23 -12.06 11.08
C ASP A 150 -3.06 -10.76 11.14
N PHE A 151 -2.57 -9.79 11.90
CA PHE A 151 -3.24 -8.51 12.10
C PHE A 151 -3.30 -7.69 10.80
N VAL A 152 -4.48 -7.13 10.54
CA VAL A 152 -4.77 -6.22 9.43
C VAL A 152 -4.90 -4.80 9.94
N ASP A 153 -5.52 -4.62 11.11
CA ASP A 153 -5.67 -3.32 11.76
C ASP A 153 -5.15 -3.38 13.20
N PHE A 154 -4.06 -2.66 13.46
CA PHE A 154 -3.44 -2.61 14.79
C PHE A 154 -4.18 -1.71 15.77
N ASP A 155 -5.02 -0.79 15.29
CA ASP A 155 -5.76 0.10 16.19
C ASP A 155 -6.95 -0.62 16.84
N GLU A 156 -7.52 -1.58 16.11
CA GLU A 156 -8.77 -2.28 16.44
C GLU A 156 -8.55 -3.79 16.69
N ASP A 157 -7.29 -4.24 16.72
CA ASP A 157 -6.88 -5.64 16.90
C ASP A 157 -7.52 -6.64 15.90
N LEU A 158 -7.79 -6.19 14.68
CA LEU A 158 -8.47 -7.00 13.67
C LEU A 158 -7.51 -7.88 12.89
N GLN A 159 -7.93 -9.12 12.63
CA GLN A 159 -7.17 -10.14 11.89
C GLN A 159 -7.85 -10.46 10.55
N VAL A 160 -7.15 -11.17 9.66
CA VAL A 160 -7.69 -11.56 8.34
C VAL A 160 -9.01 -12.31 8.48
N LYS A 161 -9.10 -13.23 9.45
CA LYS A 161 -10.31 -14.03 9.70
C LYS A 161 -11.53 -13.17 10.04
N ASP A 162 -11.36 -12.02 10.69
CA ASP A 162 -12.47 -11.17 11.13
C ASP A 162 -13.13 -10.51 9.92
N LEU A 163 -12.30 -10.05 8.96
CA LEU A 163 -12.78 -9.54 7.68
C LEU A 163 -13.39 -10.64 6.81
N GLN A 164 -12.77 -11.83 6.76
CA GLN A 164 -13.33 -12.97 6.03
C GLN A 164 -14.70 -13.40 6.59
N ASN A 165 -14.88 -13.35 7.91
CA ASN A 165 -16.14 -13.68 8.55
C ASN A 165 -17.22 -12.62 8.23
N ALA A 166 -16.87 -11.33 8.24
CA ALA A 166 -17.79 -10.28 7.79
C ALA A 166 -18.29 -10.55 6.35
N VAL A 167 -17.40 -10.94 5.44
CA VAL A 167 -17.80 -11.28 4.07
C VAL A 167 -18.70 -12.52 4.02
N LYS A 168 -18.40 -13.56 4.81
CA LYS A 168 -19.24 -14.78 4.92
C LYS A 168 -20.62 -14.49 5.48
N GLU A 169 -20.76 -13.53 6.38
CA GLU A 169 -22.04 -13.07 6.92
C GLU A 169 -22.86 -12.24 5.92
N GLY A 170 -22.28 -11.89 4.77
CA GLY A 170 -22.96 -11.25 3.65
C GLY A 170 -22.58 -9.80 3.41
N TYR A 171 -21.65 -9.23 4.16
CA TYR A 171 -21.15 -7.87 3.93
C TYR A 171 -20.18 -7.85 2.74
N ARG A 172 -20.64 -7.36 1.59
CA ARG A 172 -19.88 -7.40 0.32
C ARG A 172 -19.29 -6.06 -0.12
N GLU A 173 -19.77 -4.96 0.44
CA GLU A 173 -19.27 -3.61 0.18
C GLU A 173 -18.28 -3.21 1.28
N ILE A 174 -17.16 -2.61 0.90
CA ILE A 174 -16.10 -2.24 1.86
C ILE A 174 -16.63 -1.32 2.97
N GLU A 175 -17.57 -0.44 2.67
CA GLU A 175 -18.19 0.47 3.66
C GLU A 175 -19.05 -0.28 4.68
N LEU A 176 -19.66 -1.41 4.30
CA LEU A 176 -20.38 -2.26 5.24
C LEU A 176 -19.43 -3.09 6.09
N VAL A 177 -18.36 -3.62 5.49
CA VAL A 177 -17.30 -4.34 6.21
C VAL A 177 -16.65 -3.44 7.26
N LYS A 178 -16.35 -2.18 6.92
CA LYS A 178 -15.86 -1.16 7.88
C LYS A 178 -16.79 -0.99 9.07
N ARG A 179 -18.09 -0.80 8.83
CA ARG A 179 -19.08 -0.59 9.90
C ARG A 179 -19.28 -1.82 10.80
N PHE A 180 -19.22 -3.02 10.22
CA PHE A 180 -19.43 -4.26 10.97
C PHE A 180 -18.19 -4.67 11.77
N SER A 181 -17.01 -4.60 11.14
CA SER A 181 -15.76 -5.08 11.75
C SER A 181 -14.98 -4.00 12.49
N THR A 182 -15.35 -2.73 12.38
CA THR A 182 -14.60 -1.53 12.83
C THR A 182 -13.28 -1.25 12.12
N VAL A 183 -12.94 -1.99 11.05
CA VAL A 183 -11.68 -1.78 10.33
C VAL A 183 -11.51 -0.36 9.80
N GLY A 184 -10.35 0.24 10.08
CA GLY A 184 -10.01 1.60 9.71
C GLY A 184 -10.71 2.69 10.52
N MET A 185 -11.45 2.35 11.58
CA MET A 185 -12.14 3.33 12.44
C MET A 185 -11.26 3.86 13.59
N GLY A 186 -10.13 3.21 13.86
CA GLY A 186 -9.16 3.64 14.86
C GLY A 186 -8.37 4.91 14.50
N PRO A 187 -7.45 5.38 15.36
CA PRO A 187 -6.73 6.65 15.19
C PRO A 187 -5.93 6.79 13.89
N SER A 188 -5.44 5.70 13.30
CA SER A 188 -4.75 5.73 12.01
C SER A 188 -5.69 6.06 10.85
N GLN A 189 -7.01 5.94 11.05
CA GLN A 189 -8.06 6.14 10.05
C GLN A 189 -7.80 5.28 8.80
N GLY A 190 -7.41 4.03 9.01
CA GLY A 190 -7.21 3.03 7.97
C GLY A 190 -5.92 3.16 7.17
N ARG A 191 -4.98 4.03 7.57
CA ARG A 191 -3.71 4.25 6.83
C ARG A 191 -2.91 2.97 6.60
N HIS A 192 -2.85 2.09 7.60
CA HIS A 192 -2.16 0.80 7.48
C HIS A 192 -3.06 -0.35 7.02
N SER A 193 -4.37 -0.29 7.23
CA SER A 193 -5.29 -1.42 7.02
C SER A 193 -6.01 -1.39 5.67
N ALA A 194 -6.29 -0.20 5.10
CA ALA A 194 -7.22 -0.07 3.97
C ALA A 194 -6.88 -0.93 2.74
N LEU A 195 -5.61 -0.97 2.32
CA LEU A 195 -5.19 -1.76 1.17
C LEU A 195 -5.31 -3.27 1.44
N ALA A 196 -4.90 -3.71 2.64
CA ALA A 196 -5.03 -5.11 3.04
C ALA A 196 -6.50 -5.51 3.12
N THR A 197 -7.36 -4.66 3.70
CA THR A 197 -8.81 -4.86 3.75
C THR A 197 -9.41 -5.03 2.35
N ALA A 198 -9.14 -4.11 1.41
CA ALA A 198 -9.67 -4.20 0.06
C ALA A 198 -9.29 -5.51 -0.63
N ARG A 199 -8.03 -5.96 -0.45
CA ARG A 199 -7.54 -7.23 -1.01
C ARG A 199 -8.22 -8.45 -0.37
N ILE A 200 -8.42 -8.44 0.94
CA ILE A 200 -9.08 -9.54 1.68
C ILE A 200 -10.57 -9.63 1.32
N VAL A 201 -11.25 -8.51 1.09
CA VAL A 201 -12.68 -8.49 0.74
C VAL A 201 -12.91 -8.85 -0.73
N ALA A 202 -11.97 -8.51 -1.62
CA ALA A 202 -12.01 -8.83 -3.05
C ALA A 202 -12.03 -10.35 -3.33
N GLU A 203 -11.16 -11.11 -2.66
CA GLU A 203 -10.96 -12.53 -2.96
C GLU A 203 -12.24 -13.38 -2.77
N PRO A 204 -12.97 -13.33 -1.64
CA PRO A 204 -14.18 -14.13 -1.45
C PRO A 204 -15.39 -13.60 -2.21
N THR A 205 -15.38 -12.32 -2.64
CA THR A 205 -16.46 -11.73 -3.44
C THR A 205 -16.27 -11.91 -4.94
N ASN A 206 -15.14 -12.50 -5.38
CA ASN A 206 -14.74 -12.66 -6.78
C ASN A 206 -14.82 -11.33 -7.57
N ARG A 207 -14.50 -10.22 -6.89
CA ARG A 207 -14.43 -8.86 -7.43
C ARG A 207 -12.98 -8.42 -7.49
N ALA A 208 -12.65 -7.50 -8.37
CA ALA A 208 -11.35 -6.86 -8.30
C ALA A 208 -11.26 -5.99 -7.03
N ALA A 209 -10.09 -5.83 -6.42
CA ALA A 209 -9.92 -4.94 -5.26
C ALA A 209 -10.26 -3.46 -5.55
N ALA A 210 -10.32 -3.07 -6.83
CA ALA A 210 -10.80 -1.76 -7.26
C ALA A 210 -12.34 -1.62 -7.23
N GLU A 211 -13.05 -2.75 -7.11
CA GLU A 211 -14.50 -2.84 -7.26
C GLU A 211 -15.24 -3.05 -5.94
N VAL A 212 -14.55 -3.38 -4.84
CA VAL A 212 -15.13 -3.64 -3.51
C VAL A 212 -15.27 -2.41 -2.64
#